data_AF-A0AAN6IL64-F1
#
_entry.id   AF-A0AAN6IL64-F1
#
_cell.length_a   1.000
_cell.length_b   1.000
_cell.length_c   1.000
_cell.angle_alpha   90.00
_cell.angle_beta   90.00
_cell.angle_gamma   90.00
#
_symmetry.space_group_name_H-M   'P 1'
#
loop_
_entity.id
_entity.type
_entity.pdbx_description
1 polymer ?
#
loop_
_entity_poly.entity_id
_entity_poly.type
_entity_poly.pdbx_seq_one_letter_code
_entity_poly.pdbx_strand_id
1 'polypeptide(L)'
;MSVLMLSLNNWVLYPAELAGDLGIPGKKAEKFLASVGCKLETVTAAEVAAQTLNKRTASRSGKKAVLKGPIKFPKASLRGN
;
A
#
# COMPACT_ATOMS: atom_id res chain seq x y z
N MET A 1 10.12 -8.02 -4.30
CA MET A 1 10.54 -7.00 -3.33
C MET A 1 9.40 -6.49 -2.43
N SER A 2 8.24 -6.11 -2.97
CA SER A 2 7.17 -5.47 -2.17
C SER A 2 6.54 -6.37 -1.10
N VAL A 3 6.47 -7.69 -1.33
CA VAL A 3 6.00 -8.66 -0.32
C VAL A 3 6.97 -8.78 0.86
N LEU A 4 8.28 -8.67 0.61
CA LEU A 4 9.30 -8.66 1.66
C LEU A 4 9.23 -7.36 2.48
N MET A 5 8.96 -6.23 1.82
CA MET A 5 8.73 -4.95 2.50
C MET A 5 7.45 -4.96 3.35
N LEU A 6 6.41 -5.69 2.93
CA LEU A 6 5.23 -5.92 3.78
C LEU A 6 5.59 -6.72 5.04
N SER A 7 6.36 -7.81 4.92
CA SER A 7 6.74 -8.60 6.09
C SER A 7 7.59 -7.84 7.10
N LEU A 8 8.40 -6.87 6.66
CA LEU A 8 9.24 -6.05 7.54
C LEU A 8 8.47 -4.88 8.18
N ASN A 9 7.35 -4.45 7.60
CA ASN A 9 6.55 -3.31 8.06
C ASN A 9 5.19 -3.73 8.63
N ASN A 10 5.12 -4.87 9.34
CA ASN A 10 3.88 -5.38 9.96
C ASN A 10 2.69 -5.47 8.98
N TRP A 11 2.95 -5.82 7.72
CA TRP A 11 1.96 -5.92 6.64
C TRP A 11 1.27 -4.60 6.27
N VAL A 12 1.90 -3.46 6.59
CA VAL A 12 1.47 -2.11 6.21
C VAL A 12 2.52 -1.49 5.28
N LEU A 13 2.07 -0.83 4.22
CA LEU A 13 2.93 -0.09 3.30
C LEU A 13 2.28 1.23 2.89
N TYR A 14 3.09 2.25 2.61
CA TYR A 14 2.59 3.51 2.09
C TYR A 14 2.83 3.59 0.58
N PRO A 15 1.76 3.73 -0.25
CA PRO A 15 1.91 3.83 -1.70
C PRO A 15 2.85 4.95 -2.14
N ALA A 16 2.94 6.04 -1.37
CA ALA A 16 3.83 7.17 -1.65
C ALA A 16 5.32 6.81 -1.47
N GLU A 17 5.66 6.00 -0.47
CA GLU A 17 7.03 5.53 -0.23
C GLU A 17 7.43 4.54 -1.32
N LEU A 18 6.55 3.57 -1.61
CA LEU A 18 6.76 2.63 -2.70
C LEU A 18 6.92 3.32 -4.06
N ALA A 19 6.16 4.40 -4.30
CA ALA A 19 6.27 5.22 -5.50
C ALA A 19 7.63 5.93 -5.59
N GLY A 20 8.14 6.45 -4.46
CA GLY A 20 9.47 7.06 -4.37
C GLY A 20 10.58 6.05 -4.62
N ASP A 21 10.54 4.91 -3.95
CA ASP A 21 11.56 3.86 -4.04
C ASP A 21 11.65 3.25 -5.45
N LEU A 22 10.51 3.09 -6.11
CA LEU A 22 10.45 2.49 -7.45
C LEU A 22 10.49 3.54 -8.58
N GLY A 23 10.50 4.84 -8.26
CA GLY A 23 10.43 5.91 -9.25
C GLY A 23 9.17 5.86 -10.13
N ILE A 24 8.04 5.34 -9.61
CA ILE A 24 6.79 5.20 -10.35
C ILE A 24 5.73 6.22 -9.90
N PRO A 25 4.73 6.55 -10.74
CA PRO A 25 3.62 7.39 -10.32
C PRO A 25 2.85 6.76 -9.15
N GLY A 26 2.42 7.58 -8.17
CA GLY A 26 1.67 7.12 -7.00
C GLY A 26 0.43 6.28 -7.32
N LYS A 27 -0.34 6.66 -8.35
CA LYS A 27 -1.49 5.87 -8.83
C LYS A 27 -1.10 4.46 -9.31
N LYS A 28 0.11 4.29 -9.86
CA LYS A 28 0.64 3.00 -10.31
C LYS A 28 1.05 2.15 -9.10
N ALA A 29 1.66 2.76 -8.08
CA ALA A 29 1.96 2.09 -6.81
C ALA A 29 0.69 1.62 -6.08
N GLU A 30 -0.37 2.44 -6.05
CA GLU A 30 -1.69 2.05 -5.51
C GLU A 30 -2.27 0.83 -6.23
N LYS A 31 -2.31 0.85 -7.57
CA LYS A 31 -2.79 -0.28 -8.39
C LYS A 31 -1.97 -1.54 -8.16
N PHE A 32 -0.65 -1.39 -8.05
CA PHE A 32 0.25 -2.50 -7.78
C PHE A 32 -0.06 -3.13 -6.41
N LEU A 33 -0.16 -2.34 -5.35
CA LEU A 33 -0.50 -2.83 -4.00
C LEU A 33 -1.88 -3.51 -3.97
N ALA A 34 -2.87 -2.97 -4.68
CA ALA A 34 -4.17 -3.60 -4.82
C ALA A 34 -4.09 -4.96 -5.55
N SER A 35 -3.24 -5.09 -6.58
CA SER A 35 -3.06 -6.34 -7.31
C SER A 35 -2.41 -7.45 -6.46
N VAL A 36 -1.57 -7.06 -5.49
CA VAL A 36 -0.95 -7.96 -4.50
C VAL A 36 -1.93 -8.37 -3.38
N GLY A 37 -3.16 -7.80 -3.38
CA GLY A 37 -4.20 -8.12 -2.41
C GLY A 37 -4.24 -7.18 -1.20
N CYS A 38 -3.51 -6.07 -1.22
CA CYS A 38 -3.57 -5.06 -0.16
C CYS A 38 -4.86 -4.24 -0.27
N LYS A 39 -5.47 -3.93 0.87
CA LYS A 39 -6.56 -2.96 0.97
C LYS A 39 -5.98 -1.57 1.16
N LEU A 40 -6.45 -0.61 0.35
CA LEU A 40 -6.13 0.80 0.53
C LEU A 40 -7.08 1.39 1.57
N GLU A 41 -6.55 1.81 2.69
CA GLU A 41 -7.27 2.45 3.79
C GLU A 41 -6.79 3.90 3.94
N THR A 42 -7.66 4.80 4.38
CA THR A 42 -7.24 6.16 4.75
C THR A 42 -6.41 6.10 6.02
N VAL A 43 -5.34 6.89 6.08
CA VAL A 43 -4.53 7.04 7.29
C VAL A 43 -5.35 7.79 8.34
N THR A 44 -5.42 7.24 9.55
CA THR A 44 -6.15 7.88 10.66
C THR A 44 -5.28 8.90 11.38
N ALA A 45 -5.89 9.91 12.01
CA ALA A 45 -5.17 10.93 12.78
C ALA A 45 -4.33 10.32 13.93
N ALA A 46 -4.81 9.23 14.54
CA ALA A 46 -4.10 8.50 15.57
C ALA A 46 -2.80 7.85 15.04
N GLU A 47 -2.82 7.32 13.83
CA GLU A 47 -1.64 6.70 13.19
C GLU A 47 -0.61 7.75 12.76
N VAL A 48 -1.06 8.94 12.36
CA VAL A 48 -0.16 10.08 12.12
C VAL A 48 0.50 10.55 13.43
N ALA A 49 -0.25 10.55 14.53
CA ALA A 49 0.24 10.96 15.85
C ALA A 49 1.21 9.95 16.47
N ALA A 50 1.02 8.65 16.23
CA ALA A 50 1.82 7.56 16.80
C ALA A 50 3.24 7.39 16.22
N GLN A 51 3.73 8.35 15.44
CA GLN A 51 5.12 8.40 14.90
C GLN A 51 5.57 7.20 14.04
N THR A 52 4.71 6.24 13.71
CA THR A 52 5.03 5.14 12.77
C THR A 52 5.09 5.60 11.31
N LEU A 53 4.74 6.87 11.08
CA LEU A 53 4.69 7.52 9.79
C LEU A 53 5.72 8.63 9.76
N ASN A 54 6.61 8.59 8.77
CA ASN A 54 7.39 9.77 8.45
C ASN A 54 6.39 10.89 8.11
N LYS A 55 6.35 11.97 8.89
CA LYS A 55 5.34 13.05 8.76
C LYS A 55 5.21 13.59 7.33
N ARG A 56 6.27 13.41 6.52
CA ARG A 56 6.37 13.81 5.12
C ARG A 56 5.54 12.92 4.17
N THR A 57 5.32 11.65 4.48
CA THR A 57 4.59 10.67 3.65
C THR A 57 3.13 10.53 4.04
N ALA A 58 2.79 10.65 5.33
CA ALA A 58 1.40 10.70 5.81
C ALA A 58 0.60 11.87 5.22
N SER A 59 1.21 13.05 5.10
CA SER A 59 0.52 14.27 4.67
C SER A 59 0.29 14.37 3.16
N ARG A 60 1.01 13.58 2.34
CA ARG A 60 1.00 13.72 0.87
C ARG A 60 0.02 12.80 0.13
N SER A 61 -0.32 11.63 0.68
CA SER A 61 -1.25 10.70 0.01
C SER A 61 -2.49 10.34 0.83
N GLY A 62 -2.46 10.51 2.16
CA GLY A 62 -3.57 10.17 3.05
C GLY A 62 -3.99 8.69 3.05
N LYS A 63 -3.25 7.81 2.35
CA LYS A 63 -3.61 6.39 2.18
C LYS A 63 -2.47 5.47 2.60
N LYS A 64 -2.84 4.37 3.24
CA LYS A 64 -1.99 3.21 3.57
C LYS A 64 -2.53 1.97 2.86
N ALA A 65 -1.64 1.08 2.47
CA ALA A 65 -1.98 -0.25 1.98
C ALA A 65 -1.76 -1.26 3.11
N VAL A 66 -2.77 -2.07 3.41
CA VAL A 66 -2.68 -3.09 4.47
C VAL A 66 -3.03 -4.45 3.89
N LEU A 67 -2.21 -5.46 4.19
CA LEU A 67 -2.50 -6.84 3.87
C LEU A 67 -3.09 -7.53 5.11
N LYS A 68 -4.41 -7.76 5.12
CA LYS A 68 -5.13 -8.48 6.18
C LYS A 68 -5.65 -9.80 5.62
N GLY A 69 -5.49 -10.89 6.39
CA GLY A 69 -6.11 -12.18 6.07
C GLY A 69 -7.64 -12.14 6.25
N PRO A 70 -8.41 -12.96 5.51
CA PRO A 70 -7.99 -13.75 4.35
C PRO A 70 -7.73 -12.85 3.12
N ILE A 71 -6.67 -13.14 2.37
CA ILE A 71 -6.25 -12.35 1.21
C ILE A 71 -7.26 -12.54 0.08
N LYS A 72 -7.92 -11.46 -0.33
CA LYS A 72 -8.81 -11.45 -1.51
C LYS A 72 -8.01 -10.96 -2.71
N PHE A 73 -7.59 -11.89 -3.57
CA PHE A 73 -7.04 -11.52 -4.86
C PHE A 73 -8.17 -11.09 -5.82
N PRO A 74 -7.93 -10.09 -6.69
CA PRO A 74 -8.85 -9.80 -7.78
C PRO A 74 -9.06 -11.07 -8.60
N LYS A 75 -10.32 -11.39 -8.96
CA LYS A 75 -10.57 -12.50 -9.88
C LYS A 75 -9.83 -12.19 -11.18
N ALA A 76 -8.90 -13.06 -11.57
CA ALA A 76 -8.26 -12.95 -12.87
C ALA A 76 -9.36 -12.95 -13.94
N SER A 77 -9.46 -11.87 -14.71
CA SER A 77 -10.30 -11.88 -15.89
C SER A 77 -9.60 -12.80 -16.89
N LEU A 78 -10.06 -14.05 -16.96
CA LEU A 78 -9.89 -14.90 -18.13
C LEU A 78 -10.67 -14.22 -19.28
N ARG A 79 -10.11 -13.14 -19.83
CA ARG A 79 -10.47 -12.71 -21.18
C ARG A 79 -9.76 -13.67 -22.11
N GLY A 80 -10.41 -14.81 -22.33
CA GLY A 80 -10.15 -15.62 -23.51
C GLY A 80 -10.55 -14.79 -24.73
N ASN A 81 -9.57 -14.57 -25.60
CA ASN A 81 -9.73 -14.46 -27.04
C ASN A 81 -8.38 -14.81 -27.67
#